data_AF-A0A410UEF1-F1
#
_entry.id   AF-A0A410UEF1-F1
#
_cell.length_a   1.000
_cell.length_b   1.000
_cell.length_c   1.000
_cell.angle_alpha   90.00
_cell.angle_beta   90.00
_cell.angle_gamma   90.00
#
_symmetry.space_group_name_H-M   'P 1'
#
loop_
_entity.id
_entity.type
_entity.pdbx_description
1 polymer ?
#
loop_
_entity_poly.entity_id
_entity_poly.type
_entity_poly.pdbx_seq_one_letter_code
_entity_poly.pdbx_strand_id
1 'polypeptide(L)'
;MTLPKDAFRRFQEELAALDKQIEQRASKKQAAKQAAVSAMERAKEEFLALRQRHNLTVADVVSFFPEEEGIAYLQSLITQQAEAKPRRGRKPRVVSAD
;
A
#
# COMPACT_ATOMS: atom_id res chain seq x y z
N MET A 1 -1.97 12.45 -55.63
CA MET A 1 -2.82 11.45 -54.96
C MET A 1 -3.44 12.10 -53.73
N THR A 2 -4.69 12.57 -53.81
CA THR A 2 -5.41 13.15 -52.67
C THR A 2 -5.88 12.03 -51.76
N LEU A 3 -5.47 12.02 -50.48
CA LEU A 3 -6.05 11.07 -49.53
C LEU A 3 -7.58 11.25 -49.51
N PRO A 4 -8.37 10.17 -49.64
CA PRO A 4 -9.82 10.28 -49.56
C PRO A 4 -10.18 10.82 -48.18
N LYS A 5 -10.89 11.95 -48.13
CA LYS A 5 -11.31 12.64 -46.90
C LYS A 5 -12.03 11.70 -45.91
N ASP A 6 -12.65 10.65 -46.45
CA ASP A 6 -13.33 9.59 -45.69
C ASP A 6 -12.36 8.73 -44.88
N ALA A 7 -11.13 8.51 -45.33
CA ALA A 7 -10.13 7.74 -44.59
C ALA A 7 -9.67 8.47 -43.33
N PHE A 8 -9.46 9.79 -43.41
CA PHE A 8 -9.09 10.60 -42.25
C PHE A 8 -10.23 10.68 -41.24
N ARG A 9 -11.48 10.82 -41.72
CA ARG A 9 -12.66 10.84 -40.86
C ARG A 9 -12.87 9.51 -40.12
N ARG A 10 -12.72 8.38 -40.83
CA ARG A 10 -12.77 7.04 -40.21
C ARG A 10 -11.67 6.86 -39.16
N PHE A 11 -10.46 7.31 -39.45
CA PHE A 11 -9.36 7.25 -38.50
C PHE A 11 -9.63 8.09 -37.24
N GLN A 12 -10.20 9.28 -37.39
CA GLN A 12 -10.64 10.09 -36.23
C GLN A 12 -11.73 9.41 -35.41
N GLU A 13 -12.69 8.76 -36.07
CA GLU A 13 -13.74 7.99 -35.41
C GLU A 13 -13.18 6.77 -34.65
N GLU A 14 -12.20 6.06 -35.23
CA GLU A 14 -11.50 4.95 -34.58
C GLU A 14 -10.69 5.41 -33.35
N LEU A 15 -9.98 6.54 -33.45
CA LEU A 15 -9.28 7.13 -32.29
C LEU A 15 -10.26 7.53 -31.19
N ALA A 16 -11.35 8.22 -31.54
CA ALA A 16 -12.37 8.61 -30.56
C ALA A 16 -13.04 7.40 -29.90
N ALA A 17 -13.19 6.28 -30.63
CA ALA A 17 -13.68 5.03 -30.07
C ALA A 17 -12.66 4.38 -29.12
N LEU A 18 -11.36 4.43 -29.46
CA LEU A 18 -10.28 3.96 -28.59
C LEU A 18 -10.20 4.75 -27.29
N ASP A 19 -10.28 6.08 -27.35
CA ASP A 19 -10.25 6.94 -26.15
C ASP A 19 -11.42 6.62 -25.21
N LYS A 20 -12.65 6.46 -25.76
CA LYS A 20 -13.82 6.04 -24.97
C LYS A 20 -13.62 4.67 -24.32
N GLN A 21 -12.99 3.72 -25.02
CA GLN A 21 -12.70 2.40 -24.44
C GLN A 21 -11.66 2.48 -23.32
N ILE A 22 -10.63 3.33 -23.47
CA ILE A 22 -9.59 3.55 -22.46
C ILE A 22 -10.21 4.16 -21.19
N GLU A 23 -11.04 5.20 -21.33
CA GLU A 23 -11.74 5.83 -20.21
C GLU A 23 -12.66 4.86 -19.46
N GLN A 24 -13.41 4.03 -20.20
CA GLN A 24 -14.28 3.01 -19.60
C GLN A 24 -13.49 1.93 -18.85
N ARG A 25 -12.32 1.52 -19.35
CA ARG A 25 -11.46 0.56 -18.65
C ARG A 25 -10.82 1.19 -17.41
N ALA A 26 -10.41 2.45 -17.49
CA ALA A 26 -9.82 3.20 -16.37
C ALA A 26 -10.83 3.36 -15.22
N SER A 27 -12.06 3.77 -15.52
CA SER A 27 -13.12 3.92 -14.52
C SER A 27 -13.51 2.58 -13.86
N LYS A 28 -13.64 1.50 -14.64
CA LYS A 28 -13.86 0.15 -14.09
C LYS A 28 -12.73 -0.30 -13.16
N LYS A 29 -11.47 -0.03 -13.53
CA LYS A 29 -10.30 -0.38 -12.71
C LYS A 29 -10.27 0.43 -11.40
N GLN A 30 -10.66 1.70 -11.44
CA GLN A 30 -10.78 2.54 -10.24
C GLN A 30 -11.90 2.04 -9.31
N ALA A 31 -13.07 1.72 -9.86
CA ALA A 31 -14.19 1.16 -9.08
C ALA A 31 -13.80 -0.18 -8.43
N ALA A 32 -13.12 -1.06 -9.16
CA ALA A 32 -12.63 -2.34 -8.63
C ALA A 32 -11.61 -2.14 -7.49
N LYS A 33 -10.72 -1.15 -7.61
CA LYS A 33 -9.77 -0.79 -6.55
C LYS A 33 -10.49 -0.26 -5.30
N GLN A 34 -11.48 0.62 -5.48
CA GLN A 34 -12.27 1.15 -4.36
C GLN A 34 -13.05 0.04 -3.66
N ALA A 35 -13.64 -0.88 -4.42
CA ALA A 35 -14.29 -2.07 -3.87
C ALA A 35 -13.32 -2.93 -3.06
N ALA A 36 -12.10 -3.17 -3.57
CA ALA A 36 -11.07 -3.92 -2.85
C ALA A 36 -10.63 -3.23 -1.55
N VAL A 37 -10.46 -1.90 -1.57
CA VAL A 37 -10.14 -1.12 -0.35
C VAL A 37 -11.27 -1.28 0.68
N SER A 38 -12.53 -1.15 0.27
CA SER A 38 -13.67 -1.33 1.17
C SER A 38 -13.79 -2.75 1.72
N ALA A 39 -13.44 -3.77 0.93
CA ALA A 39 -13.40 -5.15 1.38
C ALA A 39 -12.29 -5.36 2.43
N MET A 40 -11.13 -4.73 2.24
CA MET A 40 -10.03 -4.78 3.20
C MET A 40 -10.38 -4.05 4.51
N GLU A 41 -11.10 -2.94 4.44
CA GLU A 41 -11.59 -2.21 5.62
C GLU A 41 -12.55 -3.08 6.44
N ARG A 42 -13.53 -3.75 5.79
CA ARG A 42 -14.42 -4.70 6.46
C ARG A 42 -13.67 -5.86 7.10
N ALA A 43 -12.71 -6.45 6.39
CA ALA A 43 -11.90 -7.54 6.94
C ALA A 43 -11.08 -7.10 8.17
N LYS A 44 -10.57 -5.86 8.17
CA LYS A 44 -9.89 -5.27 9.34
C LYS A 44 -10.84 -5.10 10.52
N GLU A 45 -12.05 -4.60 10.29
CA GLU A 45 -13.07 -4.44 11.32
C GLU A 45 -13.47 -5.79 11.94
N GLU A 46 -13.71 -6.80 11.10
CA GLU A 46 -14.03 -8.17 11.54
C GLU A 46 -12.90 -8.77 12.37
N PHE A 47 -11.64 -8.59 11.93
CA PHE A 47 -10.47 -9.05 12.68
C PHE A 47 -10.34 -8.36 14.05
N LEU A 48 -10.56 -7.04 14.11
CA LEU A 48 -10.52 -6.30 15.37
C LEU A 48 -11.65 -6.73 16.32
N ALA A 49 -12.84 -6.99 15.80
CA ALA A 49 -13.95 -7.53 16.59
C ALA A 49 -13.62 -8.93 17.12
N LEU A 50 -13.02 -9.80 16.30
CA LEU A 50 -12.58 -11.13 16.73
C LEU A 50 -11.50 -11.04 17.83
N ARG A 51 -10.53 -10.14 17.65
CA ARG A 51 -9.49 -9.86 18.64
C ARG A 51 -10.09 -9.45 19.99
N GLN A 52 -11.11 -8.58 19.99
CA GLN A 52 -11.78 -8.16 21.23
C GLN A 52 -12.57 -9.29 21.88
N ARG A 53 -13.32 -10.08 21.08
CA ARG A 53 -14.15 -11.19 21.59
C ARG A 53 -13.32 -12.30 22.25
N HIS A 54 -12.16 -12.61 21.67
CA HIS A 54 -11.29 -13.69 22.13
C HIS A 54 -10.07 -13.19 22.92
N ASN A 55 -9.99 -11.89 23.22
CA ASN A 55 -8.84 -11.25 23.85
C ASN A 55 -7.50 -11.63 23.21
N LEU A 56 -7.46 -11.75 21.88
CA LEU A 56 -6.25 -12.17 21.17
C LEU A 56 -5.12 -11.15 21.40
N THR A 57 -4.02 -11.67 21.90
CA THR A 57 -2.79 -10.93 22.16
C THR A 57 -1.75 -11.22 21.10
N VAL A 58 -0.70 -10.40 21.07
CA VAL A 58 0.48 -10.67 20.23
C VAL A 58 1.13 -12.00 20.63
N ALA A 59 1.05 -12.38 21.92
CA ALA A 59 1.59 -13.66 22.38
C ALA A 59 0.86 -14.85 21.73
N ASP A 60 -0.47 -14.77 21.58
CA ASP A 60 -1.25 -15.82 20.93
C ASP A 60 -0.84 -15.98 19.47
N VAL A 61 -0.60 -14.87 18.76
CA VAL A 61 -0.11 -14.90 17.36
C VAL A 61 1.31 -15.46 17.28
N VAL A 62 2.20 -15.03 18.18
CA VAL A 62 3.60 -15.48 18.21
C VAL A 62 3.70 -16.98 18.56
N SER A 63 2.76 -17.51 19.35
CA SER A 63 2.72 -18.93 19.73
C SER A 63 2.54 -19.90 18.55
N PHE A 64 2.00 -19.42 17.41
CA PHE A 64 1.86 -20.22 16.19
C PHE A 64 3.16 -20.32 15.37
N PHE A 65 4.18 -19.52 15.67
CA PHE A 65 5.45 -19.55 14.95
C PHE A 65 6.43 -20.51 15.62
N PRO A 66 7.20 -21.30 14.85
CA PRO A 66 8.38 -21.99 15.39
C PRO A 66 9.30 -20.98 16.07
N GLU A 67 9.84 -21.34 17.24
CA GLU A 67 10.62 -20.42 18.08
C GLU A 67 11.77 -19.75 17.31
N GLU A 68 12.43 -20.49 16.41
CA GLU A 68 13.53 -20.01 15.59
C GLU A 68 13.12 -18.92 14.58
N GLU A 69 11.93 -19.03 14.00
CA GLU A 69 11.43 -18.10 12.98
C GLU A 69 10.81 -16.85 13.60
N GLY A 70 10.11 -17.00 14.72
CA GLY A 70 9.45 -15.89 15.42
C GLY A 70 10.43 -14.86 15.96
N ILE A 71 11.53 -15.31 16.57
CA ILE A 71 12.54 -14.41 17.16
C ILE A 71 13.30 -13.66 16.05
N ALA A 72 13.69 -14.35 14.98
CA ALA A 72 14.38 -13.74 13.84
C ALA A 72 13.51 -12.66 13.19
N TYR A 73 12.21 -12.92 13.03
CA TYR A 73 11.26 -11.95 12.49
C TYR A 73 11.13 -10.72 13.40
N LEU A 74 10.96 -10.90 14.72
CA LEU A 74 10.87 -9.79 15.67
C LEU A 74 12.16 -8.96 15.73
N GLN A 75 13.33 -9.60 15.67
CA GLN A 75 14.63 -8.91 15.60
C GLN A 75 14.77 -8.09 14.31
N SER A 76 14.30 -8.63 13.18
CA SER A 76 14.30 -7.89 11.91
C SER A 76 13.43 -6.63 11.97
N LEU A 77 12.25 -6.71 12.60
CA LEU A 77 11.34 -5.57 12.79
C LEU A 77 11.96 -4.49 13.68
N ILE A 78 12.58 -4.89 14.80
CA ILE A 78 13.24 -3.96 15.72
C ILE A 78 14.39 -3.24 15.01
N THR A 79 15.18 -3.96 14.22
CA THR A 79 16.30 -3.39 13.46
C THR A 79 15.81 -2.38 12.40
N GLN A 80 14.79 -2.74 11.62
CA GLN A 80 14.18 -1.84 10.63
C GLN A 80 13.62 -0.56 11.26
N GLN A 81 12.97 -0.66 12.42
CA GLN A 81 12.43 0.50 13.14
C GLN A 81 13.54 1.36 13.78
N ALA A 82 14.63 0.74 14.26
CA ALA A 82 15.77 1.44 14.82
C ALA A 82 16.54 2.23 13.75
N GLU A 83 16.65 1.71 12.53
CA GLU A 83 17.27 2.40 11.40
C GLU A 83 16.43 3.58 10.89
N ALA A 84 15.10 3.48 10.97
CA ALA A 84 14.19 4.53 10.52
C ALA A 84 14.11 5.76 11.44
N LYS A 85 14.65 5.70 12.68
CA LYS A 85 14.65 6.85 13.59
C LYS A 85 15.93 7.67 13.39
N PRO A 86 15.85 8.94 12.91
CA PRO A 86 17.04 9.77 12.80
C PRO A 86 17.64 9.98 14.20
N ARG A 87 18.85 9.45 14.40
CA ARG A 87 19.66 9.65 15.61
C ARG A 87 19.85 11.16 15.80
N ARG A 88 19.06 11.76 16.69
CA ARG A 88 19.18 13.19 17.03
C ARG A 88 20.61 13.48 17.44
N GLY A 89 21.26 14.35 16.66
CA GLY A 89 22.65 14.75 16.81
C GLY A 89 22.95 15.22 18.23
N ARG A 90 24.03 14.68 18.80
CA ARG A 90 24.62 15.11 20.06
C ARG A 90 25.16 16.53 19.84
N LYS A 91 24.60 17.55 20.50
CA LYS A 91 25.21 18.88 20.54
C LYS A 91 26.54 18.79 21.30
N PRO A 92 27.66 19.31 20.76
CA PRO A 92 28.92 19.37 21.50
C PRO A 92 28.79 20.36 22.66
N ARG A 93 29.24 19.92 23.84
CA ARG A 93 29.34 20.73 25.06
C ARG A 93 30.43 21.77 24.84
N VAL A 94 30.05 23.04 24.66
CA VAL A 94 30.99 24.16 24.72
C VAL A 94 31.49 24.24 26.16
N VAL A 95 32.76 23.96 26.36
CA VAL A 95 33.50 24.27 27.58
C VAL A 95 33.92 25.73 27.48
N SER A 96 33.30 26.59 28.26
CA SER A 96 33.83 27.93 28.56
C SER A 96 34.76 27.77 29.77
N ALA A 97 36.05 28.06 29.57
CA ALA A 97 37.02 28.22 30.64
C ALA A 97 36.94 29.65 31.22
N ASP A 98 37.30 29.77 32.49
CA ASP A 98 37.36 30.98 33.32
C ASP A 98 38.06 32.19 32.67
#